data_AF-X1F1X5-F1
#
_entry.id   AF-X1F1X5-F1
#
_cell.length_a   1.000
_cell.length_b   1.000
_cell.length_c   1.000
_cell.angle_alpha   90.00
_cell.angle_beta   90.00
_cell.angle_gamma   90.00
#
_symmetry.space_group_name_H-M   'P 1'
#
loop_
_entity.id
_entity.type
_entity.pdbx_description
1 polymer ?
#
loop_
_entity_poly.entity_id
_entity_poly.type
_entity_poly.pdbx_seq_one_letter_code
_entity_poly.pdbx_strand_id
1 'polypeptide(L)' 'MFFLSHELGDDIESYIAELIKNDGRFFFVSKEQTAQNYNYNDNSQLMQAIKNGYRGAFWDILRRLSENSLP' A
#
# COMPACT_ATOMS: atom_id res chain seq x y z
N MET A 1 5.80 -23.31 -5.21
CA MET A 1 4.64 -23.76 -4.43
C MET A 1 4.53 -22.83 -3.24
N PHE A 2 3.37 -22.23 -3.01
CA PHE A 2 3.11 -21.36 -1.85
C PHE A 2 2.16 -22.09 -0.89
N PHE A 3 2.28 -21.79 0.41
CA PHE A 3 1.41 -22.33 1.45
C PHE A 3 0.57 -21.21 2.06
N LEU A 4 -0.70 -21.47 2.28
CA LEU A 4 -1.63 -20.62 3.02
C LEU A 4 -2.41 -21.52 3.98
N SER A 5 -2.48 -21.15 5.26
CA SER A 5 -3.23 -21.92 6.26
C SER A 5 -4.73 -21.84 5.97
N HIS A 6 -5.44 -22.98 6.06
CA HIS A 6 -6.90 -22.99 5.93
C HIS A 6 -7.60 -22.27 7.09
N GLU A 7 -6.94 -22.15 8.24
CA GLU A 7 -7.48 -21.45 9.42
C GLU A 7 -7.66 -19.94 9.19
N LEU A 8 -7.09 -19.38 8.12
CA LEU A 8 -7.27 -17.97 7.76
C LEU A 8 -8.68 -17.65 7.22
N GLY A 9 -9.46 -18.68 6.91
CA GLY A 9 -10.81 -18.53 6.39
C GLY A 9 -10.85 -17.97 4.96
N ASP A 10 -12.05 -17.61 4.50
CA ASP A 10 -12.31 -17.26 3.11
C ASP A 10 -12.06 -15.78 2.78
N ASP A 11 -12.03 -14.90 3.78
CA ASP A 11 -11.90 -13.45 3.62
C ASP A 11 -10.74 -12.85 4.42
N ILE A 12 -9.53 -13.29 4.04
CA ILE A 12 -8.28 -12.79 4.61
C ILE A 12 -8.07 -11.30 4.33
N GLU A 13 -8.60 -10.78 3.23
CA GLU A 13 -8.40 -9.39 2.84
C GLU A 13 -9.13 -8.44 3.79
N SER A 14 -10.39 -8.74 4.12
CA SER A 14 -11.15 -7.98 5.12
C SER A 14 -10.55 -8.13 6.51
N TYR A 15 -10.07 -9.33 6.88
CA TYR A 15 -9.39 -9.54 8.16
C TYR A 15 -8.13 -8.68 8.29
N ILE A 16 -7.28 -8.66 7.26
CA ILE A 16 -6.08 -7.81 7.25
C ILE A 16 -6.47 -6.33 7.27
N ALA A 17 -7.49 -5.92 6.49
CA ALA A 17 -7.99 -4.55 6.46
C ALA A 17 -8.47 -4.08 7.85
N GLU A 18 -9.16 -4.93 8.61
CA GLU A 18 -9.57 -4.65 9.98
C GLU A 18 -8.39 -4.55 10.96
N LEU A 19 -7.31 -5.30 10.74
CA LEU A 19 -6.13 -5.22 11.60
C LEU A 19 -5.33 -3.93 11.37
N ILE A 20 -5.19 -3.51 10.11
CA ILE A 20 -4.39 -2.33 9.75
C ILE A 20 -5.19 -1.03 9.82
N LYS A 21 -6.49 -1.07 9.52
CA LYS A 21 -7.40 0.09 9.42
C LYS A 21 -6.78 1.22 8.61
N ASN A 22 -6.62 2.39 9.24
CA ASN A 22 -6.05 3.61 8.65
C ASN A 22 -4.59 3.82 9.03
N ASP A 23 -3.88 2.77 9.46
CA ASP A 23 -2.47 2.89 9.80
C ASP A 23 -1.65 3.14 8.53
N GLY A 24 -1.21 4.38 8.36
CA GLY A 24 -0.44 4.84 7.21
C GLY A 24 0.93 4.19 7.01
N ARG A 25 1.34 3.26 7.88
CA ARG A 25 2.51 2.40 7.67
C ARG A 25 2.21 1.23 6.72
N PHE A 26 0.93 0.85 6.58
CA PHE A 26 0.52 -0.27 5.75
C PHE A 26 -0.08 0.22 4.43
N PHE A 27 0.58 -0.13 3.33
CA PHE A 27 0.09 0.10 1.97
C PHE A 27 -0.65 -1.14 1.48
N PHE A 28 -1.81 -1.41 2.06
CA PHE A 28 -2.64 -2.57 1.73
C PHE A 28 -3.74 -2.16 0.75
N VAL A 29 -3.93 -2.96 -0.30
CA VAL A 29 -5.02 -2.78 -1.27
C VAL A 29 -5.86 -4.04 -1.23
N SER A 30 -7.11 -3.92 -0.80
CA SER A 30 -8.10 -5.00 -0.91
C SER A 30 -8.73 -5.00 -2.31
N LYS A 31 -9.34 -6.12 -2.71
CA LYS A 31 -10.11 -6.25 -3.96
C LYS A 31 -11.22 -5.19 -4.09
N GLU A 32 -11.76 -4.69 -2.99
CA GLU A 32 -12.76 -3.61 -3.01
C GLU A 32 -12.18 -2.25 -3.41
N GLN A 33 -10.87 -2.06 -3.24
CA GLN A 33 -10.14 -0.82 -3.55
C GLN A 33 -9.41 -0.86 -4.92
N THR A 34 -9.73 -1.82 -5.79
CA THR A 34 -9.08 -2.09 -7.10
C THR A 34 -9.02 -0.87 -8.06
N ALA A 35 -9.69 0.25 -7.76
CA ALA A 35 -9.48 1.51 -8.48
C ALA A 35 -8.07 2.12 -8.26
N GLN A 36 -7.36 1.75 -7.18
CA GLN A 36 -6.00 2.20 -6.89
C GLN A 36 -5.00 1.21 -7.48
N ASN A 37 -4.72 1.36 -8.79
CA ASN A 37 -3.74 0.57 -9.53
C ASN A 37 -2.32 0.74 -8.93
N TYR A 38 -1.95 -0.11 -7.96
CA TYR A 38 -0.59 -0.14 -7.42
C TYR A 38 0.30 -1.03 -8.28
N ASN A 39 0.59 -0.55 -9.49
CA ASN A 39 1.57 -1.20 -10.35
C ASN A 39 2.97 -0.97 -9.76
N TYR A 40 3.53 -1.99 -9.10
CA TYR A 40 4.90 -1.96 -8.54
C TYR A 40 5.97 -1.62 -9.58
N ASN A 41 5.72 -1.95 -10.85
CA ASN A 41 6.64 -1.68 -11.97
C ASN A 41 6.52 -0.24 -12.50
N ASP A 42 5.32 0.35 -12.43
CA ASP A 42 5.07 1.69 -12.96
C ASP A 42 4.52 2.62 -11.87
N ASN A 43 5.40 2.95 -10.93
CA ASN A 43 5.09 3.87 -9.84
C ASN A 43 5.52 5.29 -10.22
N SER A 44 4.84 5.84 -11.23
CA SER A 44 5.11 7.19 -11.76
C SER A 44 5.10 8.28 -10.67
N GLN A 45 4.26 8.13 -9.64
CA GLN A 45 4.23 9.01 -8.47
C GLN A 45 5.56 8.98 -7.69
N LEU A 46 6.12 7.79 -7.43
CA LEU A 46 7.43 7.66 -6.79
C LEU A 46 8.52 8.30 -7.65
N MET A 47 8.51 8.04 -8.96
CA MET A 47 9.50 8.63 -9.86
C MET A 47 9.47 10.15 -9.82
N GLN A 48 8.28 10.75 -9.80
CA GLN A 48 8.13 12.20 -9.66
C GLN A 48 8.58 12.69 -8.28
N ALA A 49 8.26 11.99 -7.19
CA ALA A 49 8.72 12.35 -5.86
C ALA A 49 10.25 12.35 -5.77
N ILE A 50 10.92 11.33 -6.33
CA ILE A 50 12.38 11.26 -6.37
C ILE A 50 12.95 12.42 -7.22
N LYS A 51 12.33 12.74 -8.37
CA LYS A 51 12.71 13.91 -9.18
C LYS A 51 12.56 15.22 -8.40
N ASN A 52 11.51 15.34 -7.58
CA ASN A 52 11.23 16.49 -6.73
C ASN A 52 12.08 16.55 -5.45
N GLY A 53 13.08 15.66 -5.31
CA GLY A 53 14.05 15.73 -4.21
C GLY A 53 13.75 14.82 -3.02
N TYR A 54 12.70 13.99 -3.06
CA TYR A 54 12.47 13.00 -2.02
C TYR A 54 13.61 11.97 -2.00
N ARG A 55 14.09 11.63 -0.81
CA ARG A 55 15.19 10.69 -0.57
C ARG A 55 14.86 9.82 0.64
N GLY A 56 15.49 8.66 0.71
CA GLY A 56 15.29 7.68 1.78
C GLY A 56 14.69 6.38 1.28
N ALA A 57 14.17 5.58 2.20
CA ALA A 57 13.57 4.30 1.88
C ALA A 57 12.28 4.49 1.06
N PHE A 58 12.02 3.56 0.13
CA PHE A 58 10.83 3.57 -0.73
C PHE A 58 9.52 3.75 0.06
N TRP A 59 9.33 2.95 1.12
CA TRP A 59 8.13 3.02 1.96
C TRP A 59 7.96 4.36 2.67
N ASP A 60 9.07 5.02 3.05
CA ASP A 60 9.04 6.31 3.73
C ASP A 60 8.66 7.44 2.77
N ILE A 61 9.11 7.36 1.51
CA ILE A 61 8.68 8.30 0.46
C ILE A 61 7.18 8.14 0.21
N LEU A 62 6.69 6.91 0.07
CA LEU A 62 5.26 6.64 -0.12
C LEU A 62 4.41 7.13 1.06
N ARG A 63 4.89 6.94 2.29
CA ARG A 63 4.20 7.39 3.50
C ARG A 63 4.06 8.91 3.53
N ARG A 64 5.12 9.63 3.18
CA ARG A 64 5.08 11.10 3.10
C ARG A 64 4.16 11.59 1.99
N LEU A 65 4.09 10.88 0.87
CA LEU A 65 3.17 11.21 -0.22
C LEU A 65 1.70 11.00 0.19
N SER A 66 1.38 9.91 0.90
CA SER A 66 0.01 9.69 1.38
C SER A 66 -0.39 10.72 2.44
N GLU A 67 0.50 11.06 3.37
CA GLU A 67 0.29 12.13 4.35
C GLU A 67 0.04 13.49 3.69
N ASN A 68 0.82 13.85 2.67
CA ASN A 68 0.65 15.11 1.92
C ASN A 68 -0.58 15.15 0.99
N SER A 69 -1.21 14.00 0.73
CA SER A 69 -2.42 13.90 -0.12
C SER A 69 -3.73 14.02 0.65
N LEU A 70 -3.67 14.05 1.98
CA LEU A 70 -4.83 14.31 2.85
C LEU A 70 -5.07 15.84 2.93
N PRO A 71 -6.34 16.30 2.81
CA PRO A 71 -6.69 17.71 2.92
C PRO A 71 -6.43 18.31 4.32
#